data_AF-A0A2K3M4P3-F1
#
_entry.id   AF-A0A2K3M4P3-F1
#
_cell.length_a   1.000
_cell.length_b   1.000
_cell.length_c   1.000
_cell.angle_alpha   90.00
_cell.angle_beta   90.00
_cell.angle_gamma   90.00
#
_symmetry.space_group_name_H-M   'P 1'
#
loop_
_entity.id
_entity.type
_entity.pdbx_description
1 polymer ?
#
loop_
_entity_poly.entity_id
_entity_poly.type
_entity_poly.pdbx_seq_one_letter_code
_entity_poly.pdbx_strand_id
1 'polypeptide(L)' 'MSAHHRFSNEVFSIRQLLARDWEVVINHTLREGNVCADVLANMGALSGSLLVKITTPPSGLSMPLLADAQEVVFIRE' A
#
# COMPACT_ATOMS: atom_id res chain seq x y z
N MET A 1 -1.19 8.95 32.48
CA MET A 1 -1.46 9.90 31.38
C MET A 1 -0.52 9.53 30.25
N SER A 2 -1.02 8.87 29.20
CA SER A 2 -0.16 8.38 28.12
C SER A 2 0.33 9.56 27.27
N ALA A 3 1.64 9.62 27.04
CA ALA A 3 2.22 10.53 26.06
C ALA A 3 1.48 10.37 24.73
N HIS A 4 1.05 11.48 24.12
CA HIS A 4 0.33 11.46 22.86
C HIS A 4 1.10 10.61 21.83
N HIS A 5 0.53 9.45 21.45
CA HIS A 5 1.16 8.57 20.48
C HIS A 5 1.17 9.26 19.12
N ARG A 6 2.35 9.37 18.48
CA ARG A 6 2.59 10.16 17.26
C ARG A 6 1.56 9.90 16.16
N PHE A 7 1.09 8.65 16.06
CA PHE A 7 0.15 8.22 15.01
C PHE A 7 -1.28 8.00 15.51
N SER A 8 -1.68 8.61 16.63
CA SER A 8 -3.01 8.39 17.23
C SER A 8 -4.14 8.76 16.27
N ASN A 9 -3.98 9.85 15.52
CA ASN A 9 -5.01 10.34 14.61
C ASN A 9 -5.17 9.38 13.42
N GLU A 10 -4.07 8.91 12.87
CA GLU A 10 -4.03 7.97 11.75
C GLU A 10 -4.65 6.62 12.15
N VAL A 11 -4.30 6.09 13.32
CA VAL A 11 -4.90 4.87 13.85
C VAL A 11 -6.41 5.02 14.05
N PHE A 12 -6.86 6.17 14.55
CA PHE A 12 -8.29 6.45 14.69
C PHE A 12 -8.99 6.49 13.33
N SER A 13 -8.43 7.20 12.35
CA SER A 13 -8.97 7.28 10.99
C SER A 13 -9.07 5.90 10.32
N ILE A 14 -8.05 5.05 10.46
CA ILE A 14 -8.08 3.68 9.93
C ILE A 14 -9.22 2.89 10.56
N ARG A 15 -9.42 2.97 11.89
CA ARG A 15 -10.53 2.28 12.57
C ARG A 15 -11.90 2.77 12.08
N GLN A 16 -12.06 4.06 11.83
CA GLN A 16 -13.29 4.62 11.27
C GLN A 16 -13.55 4.12 9.84
N LEU A 17 -12.50 3.96 9.02
CA LEU A 17 -12.62 3.38 7.68
C LEU A 17 -13.04 1.91 7.76
N LEU A 18 -12.45 1.12 8.65
CA LEU A 18 -12.79 -0.29 8.84
C LEU A 18 -14.22 -0.52 9.33
N ALA A 19 -14.82 0.44 10.04
CA ALA A 19 -16.17 0.33 10.58
C ALA A 19 -17.30 0.67 9.58
N ARG A 20 -16.96 1.01 8.32
CA ARG A 20 -17.95 1.25 7.27
C ARG A 20 -18.62 -0.06 6.82
N ASP A 21 -19.66 0.07 6.01
CA ASP A 21 -20.41 -1.07 5.47
C ASP A 21 -19.68 -1.71 4.26
N TRP A 22 -18.59 -2.41 4.55
CA TRP A 22 -17.76 -3.17 3.60
C TRP A 22 -16.96 -4.25 4.34
N GLU A 23 -16.62 -5.33 3.64
CA GLU A 23 -15.81 -6.41 4.20
C GLU A 23 -14.32 -6.13 3.95
N VAL A 24 -13.54 -6.01 5.02
CA VAL A 24 -12.09 -5.75 4.94
C VAL A 24 -11.34 -6.80 5.73
N VAL A 25 -10.37 -7.44 5.07
CA VAL A 25 -9.43 -8.36 5.71
C VAL A 25 -8.03 -7.73 5.72
N ILE A 26 -7.40 -7.67 6.89
CA ILE A 26 -6.02 -7.20 7.05
C ILE A 26 -5.11 -8.41 7.13
N ASN A 27 -4.27 -8.58 6.10
CA ASN A 27 -3.30 -9.66 6.03
C ASN A 27 -1.87 -9.11 5.99
N HIS A 28 -0.94 -9.83 6.59
CA HIS A 28 0.48 -9.57 6.46
C HIS A 28 1.03 -10.29 5.23
N THR A 29 1.60 -9.53 4.29
CA THR A 29 2.28 -10.07 3.09
C THR A 29 3.78 -9.79 3.12
N LEU A 30 4.54 -10.51 2.28
CA LEU A 30 5.95 -10.22 2.01
C LEU A 30 6.08 -8.92 1.22
N ARG A 31 7.19 -8.21 1.42
CA ARG A 31 7.45 -6.96 0.66
C ARG A 31 7.49 -7.25 -0.84
N GLU A 32 8.14 -8.34 -1.20
CA GLU A 32 8.26 -8.87 -2.56
C GLU A 32 6.90 -9.19 -3.17
N GLY A 33 5.97 -9.69 -2.35
CA GLY A 33 4.59 -9.97 -2.75
C GLY A 33 3.70 -8.73 -2.87
N ASN A 34 4.22 -7.53 -2.58
CA ASN A 34 3.46 -6.27 -2.66
C ASN A 34 4.26 -5.15 -3.36
N VAL A 35 5.21 -5.52 -4.22
CA VAL A 35 6.15 -4.57 -4.86
C VAL A 35 5.42 -3.49 -5.66
N CYS A 36 4.30 -3.82 -6.31
CA CYS A 36 3.50 -2.82 -7.03
C CYS A 36 3.05 -1.67 -6.12
N ALA A 37 2.55 -1.98 -4.91
CA ALA A 37 2.12 -0.97 -3.95
C ALA A 37 3.30 -0.15 -3.43
N ASP A 38 4.46 -0.78 -3.18
CA ASP A 38 5.68 -0.09 -2.73
C ASP A 38 6.21 0.89 -3.78
N VAL A 39 6.22 0.49 -5.06
CA VAL A 39 6.62 1.38 -6.16
C VAL A 39 5.69 2.60 -6.23
N LEU A 40 4.37 2.39 -6.13
CA LEU A 40 3.39 3.47 -6.14
C LEU A 40 3.50 4.38 -4.91
N ALA A 41 3.70 3.82 -3.72
CA ALA A 41 3.87 4.58 -2.49
C ALA A 41 5.13 5.46 -2.54
N ASN A 42 6.25 4.92 -3.04
CA ASN A 42 7.48 5.68 -3.24
C ASN A 42 7.29 6.82 -4.26
N MET A 43 6.62 6.55 -5.38
CA MET A 43 6.31 7.59 -6.36
C MET A 43 5.40 8.69 -5.78
N GLY A 44 4.42 8.30 -4.96
CA GLY A 44 3.55 9.24 -4.24
C GLY A 44 4.30 10.08 -3.20
N ALA A 45 5.24 9.48 -2.45
CA ALA A 45 6.06 10.20 -1.47
C ALA A 45 7.01 11.23 -2.12
N LEU A 46 7.45 10.97 -3.36
CA LEU A 46 8.24 11.90 -4.16
C LEU A 46 7.39 12.91 -4.93
N SER A 47 6.07 12.72 -4.96
CA SER A 47 5.14 13.65 -5.60
C SER A 47 4.94 14.89 -4.72
N GLY A 48 5.02 16.08 -5.33
CA GLY A 48 4.62 17.33 -4.69
C GLY A 48 3.09 17.53 -4.64
N SER A 49 2.31 16.62 -5.24
CA SER A 49 0.85 16.68 -5.29
C SER A 49 0.20 15.66 -4.36
N LEU A 50 -0.85 16.09 -3.66
CA LEU A 50 -1.67 15.25 -2.78
C LEU A 50 -2.41 14.13 -3.52
N LEU A 51 -2.68 14.32 -4.81
CA LEU A 51 -3.35 13.33 -5.64
C LEU A 51 -2.78 13.38 -7.06
N VAL A 52 -2.44 12.22 -7.60
CA VAL A 52 -1.94 12.06 -8.97
C VAL A 52 -2.71 10.93 -9.62
N LYS A 53 -3.26 11.19 -10.81
CA LYS A 53 -3.89 10.17 -11.63
C LYS A 53 -2.88 9.63 -12.63
N ILE A 54 -2.60 8.34 -12.55
CA ILE A 54 -1.72 7.63 -13.47
C ILE A 54 -2.61 6.93 -14.50
N THR A 55 -2.49 7.29 -15.78
CA THR A 55 -3.29 6.72 -16.88
C THR A 55 -2.56 5.65 -17.67
N THR A 56 -1.23 5.59 -17.54
CA THR A 56 -0.37 4.56 -18.14
C THR A 56 0.57 4.00 -17.08
N PRO A 57 0.84 2.68 -17.05
CA PRO A 57 1.76 2.10 -16.08
C PRO A 57 3.13 2.79 -16.13
N PRO A 58 3.65 3.29 -14.99
CA PRO A 58 5.02 3.79 -14.91
C PRO A 58 6.00 2.67 -15.24
N SER A 59 7.17 3.01 -15.81
CA SER A 59 8.19 2.02 -16.20
C SER A 59 8.57 1.07 -15.05
N GLY A 60 8.65 1.60 -13.82
CA GLY A 60 8.94 0.84 -12.60
C GLY A 60 7.88 -0.20 -12.21
N LEU A 61 6.68 -0.15 -12.79
CA LEU A 61 5.63 -1.16 -12.57
C LEU A 61 5.63 -2.28 -13.63
N SER A 62 6.38 -2.16 -14.72
CA SER A 62 6.31 -3.14 -15.82
C SER A 62 6.66 -4.56 -15.37
N MET A 63 7.78 -4.73 -14.65
CA MET A 63 8.20 -6.03 -14.12
C MET A 63 7.35 -6.49 -12.93
N PRO A 64 7.04 -5.65 -11.93
CA PRO A 64 6.13 -6.03 -10.84
C PRO A 64 4.75 -6.49 -11.32
N LEU A 65 4.14 -5.80 -12.29
CA LEU A 65 2.85 -6.20 -12.86
C LEU A 65 2.93 -7.52 -13.62
N LEU A 66 4.03 -7.78 -14.33
CA LEU A 66 4.21 -9.06 -15.00
C LEU A 66 4.34 -10.20 -13.99
N ALA A 67 5.11 -10.02 -12.92
CA ALA A 67 5.26 -11.02 -11.86
C ALA A 67 3.95 -11.28 -11.13
N ASP A 68 3.15 -10.24 -10.86
CA ASP A 68 1.82 -10.33 -10.26
C ASP A 68 0.85 -11.11 -11.17
N ALA A 69 0.83 -10.79 -12.47
CA ALA A 69 0.02 -11.50 -13.46
C ALA A 69 0.45 -12.97 -13.68
N GLN A 70 1.69 -13.30 -13.34
CA GLN A 70 2.23 -14.66 -13.38
C GLN A 70 2.06 -15.41 -12.05
N GLU A 71 1.44 -14.79 -11.04
CA GLU A 71 1.23 -15.34 -9.70
C GLU A 71 2.53 -15.87 -9.07
N VAL A 72 3.63 -15.13 -9.25
CA VAL A 72 4.94 -15.53 -8.70
C VAL A 72 4.85 -15.63 -7.18
N VAL A 73 5.16 -16.82 -6.65
CA VAL A 73 5.10 -17.10 -5.21
C VAL A 73 6.41 -16.73 -4.54
N PHE A 74 6.32 -15.89 -3.51
CA PHE A 74 7.43 -15.59 -2.61
C PHE A 74 7.33 -16.45 -1.36
N ILE A 75 8.41 -17.15 -1.04
CA ILE A 75 8.48 -18.05 0.12
C ILE A 75 9.16 -17.29 1.27
N ARG A 76 8.61 -17.41 2.49
CA ARG A 76 9.28 -16.96 3.70
C ARG A 76 10.40 -17.95 4.03
N GLU A 77 11.65 -17.50 4.01
CA GLU A 77 12.77 -18.26 4.61
C GLU A 77 12.60 -18.41 6.12
#